data_AF-A0A3L8RYS8-F1
#
_entry.id   AF-A0A3L8RYS8-F1
#
_cell.length_a   1.000
_cell.length_b   1.000
_cell.length_c   1.000
_cell.angle_alpha   90.00
_cell.angle_beta   90.00
_cell.angle_gamma   90.00
#
_symmetry.space_group_name_H-M   'P 1'
#
loop_
_entity.id
_entity.type
_entity.pdbx_description
1 polymer ?
#
loop_
_entity_poly.entity_id
_entity_poly.type
_entity_poly.pdbx_seq_one_letter_code
_entity_poly.pdbx_strand_id
1 'polypeptide(L)'
;MEPGMQPVMKPGLEPGMEPGMQPGMDPAGAFPALERELRAALAEDERRQREGEAKLRALRQGVPDYGQFREIVLASHLKPLEKKDRLGQRRSVLWNPCAAPAKAAPAHAVEIPQELDQLPGTAAEFHRDWRRCLKSGTEKYQFLLELGGEALGRIFQADVGFGLLGEFLTVLAENVHPGDRAAVLQVLQSLAGTKRFGLNVALLSQAEKESSQDLFRKLQSRDCQAAGQPGCLASCEAGREAHPVETEEERTVVELMKCYQVS
;
A
#
# COMPACT_ATOMS: atom_id res chain seq x y z
N MET A 1 -18.32 52.91 -36.54
CA MET A 1 -19.77 53.11 -36.74
C MET A 1 -20.42 52.44 -35.55
N GLU A 2 -21.03 53.12 -34.60
CA GLU A 2 -22.06 54.16 -34.67
C GLU A 2 -22.09 54.92 -33.29
N PRO A 3 -22.97 55.92 -33.04
CA PRO A 3 -22.57 57.33 -32.89
C PRO A 3 -23.08 57.96 -31.56
N GLY A 4 -23.01 59.30 -31.44
CA GLY A 4 -23.93 60.03 -30.55
C GLY A 4 -23.39 61.31 -29.90
N MET A 5 -23.35 62.40 -30.66
CA MET A 5 -23.25 63.78 -30.15
C MET A 5 -24.65 64.35 -29.93
N GLN A 6 -24.96 64.86 -28.73
CA GLN A 6 -25.85 66.02 -28.53
C GLN A 6 -25.40 66.82 -27.29
N PRO A 7 -25.28 68.16 -27.38
CA PRO A 7 -25.05 69.05 -26.24
C PRO A 7 -26.37 69.70 -25.78
N VAL A 8 -26.51 69.97 -24.48
CA VAL A 8 -27.54 70.87 -23.93
C VAL A 8 -26.90 71.89 -23.01
N MET A 9 -27.23 73.15 -23.22
CA MET A 9 -26.70 74.35 -22.59
C MET A 9 -27.71 74.97 -21.61
N LYS A 10 -27.15 75.56 -20.53
CA LYS A 10 -27.58 76.77 -19.79
C LYS A 10 -28.75 76.68 -18.77
N PRO A 11 -28.87 77.66 -17.83
CA PRO A 11 -27.87 78.17 -16.88
C PRO A 11 -28.48 78.47 -15.48
N GLY A 12 -27.64 78.66 -14.45
CA GLY A 12 -28.07 79.17 -13.13
C GLY A 12 -26.96 79.96 -12.46
N LEU A 13 -27.05 81.28 -12.58
CA LEU A 13 -26.21 82.32 -11.97
C LEU A 13 -26.72 82.58 -10.54
N GLU A 14 -25.89 82.58 -9.50
CA GLU A 14 -25.36 83.75 -8.76
C GLU A 14 -24.95 83.21 -7.34
N PRO A 15 -24.20 83.93 -6.48
CA PRO A 15 -22.95 84.64 -6.71
C PRO A 15 -21.93 84.46 -5.55
N GLY A 16 -20.64 84.74 -5.85
CA GLY A 16 -19.73 85.44 -4.93
C GLY A 16 -19.16 84.70 -3.70
N MET A 17 -17.90 84.29 -3.81
CA MET A 17 -16.83 84.65 -2.86
C MET A 17 -15.50 84.13 -3.44
N GLU A 18 -14.71 84.99 -4.11
CA GLU A 18 -13.25 84.78 -4.11
C GLU A 18 -12.73 85.39 -2.81
N PRO A 19 -11.84 84.69 -2.09
CA PRO A 19 -10.43 85.02 -2.32
C PRO A 19 -9.48 83.82 -2.16
N GLY A 20 -8.33 83.90 -2.82
CA GLY A 20 -7.10 83.40 -2.20
C GLY A 20 -6.40 82.26 -2.92
N MET A 21 -5.65 82.65 -3.94
CA MET A 21 -4.28 82.21 -4.19
C MET A 21 -3.59 81.48 -3.00
N GLN A 22 -3.03 80.30 -3.34
CA GLN A 22 -2.02 79.47 -2.64
C GLN A 22 -2.49 78.62 -1.44
N PRO A 23 -2.58 77.28 -1.60
CA PRO A 23 -2.15 76.41 -0.52
C PRO A 23 -0.62 76.46 -0.50
N GLY A 24 -0.08 77.30 0.37
CA GLY A 24 1.27 77.11 0.88
C GLY A 24 1.37 75.66 1.36
N MET A 25 2.31 74.93 0.79
CA MET A 25 2.64 73.58 1.23
C MET A 25 3.28 73.71 2.61
N ASP A 26 2.47 73.63 3.67
CA ASP A 26 2.95 73.66 5.04
C ASP A 26 3.95 72.50 5.24
N PRO A 27 5.24 72.77 5.50
CA PRO A 27 6.25 71.70 5.63
C PRO A 27 5.98 70.78 6.83
N ALA A 28 5.15 71.22 7.77
CA ALA A 28 4.74 70.44 8.94
C ALA A 28 3.71 69.34 8.63
N GLY A 29 2.85 69.52 7.61
CA GLY A 29 1.92 68.50 7.13
C GLY A 29 2.52 67.55 6.09
N ALA A 30 3.67 67.93 5.51
CA ALA A 30 4.37 67.16 4.49
C ALA A 30 5.07 65.92 5.04
N PHE A 31 5.55 65.95 6.29
CA PHE A 31 6.33 64.85 6.86
C PHE A 31 5.53 63.54 7.02
N PRO A 32 4.31 63.52 7.61
CA PRO A 32 3.51 62.29 7.68
C PRO A 32 3.06 61.77 6.31
N ALA A 33 2.80 62.68 5.35
CA ALA A 33 2.45 62.31 3.98
C ALA A 33 3.62 61.63 3.26
N LEU A 34 4.82 62.21 3.39
CA LEU A 34 6.07 61.66 2.85
C LEU A 34 6.45 60.34 3.52
N GLU A 35 6.24 60.22 4.83
CA GLU A 35 6.51 58.98 5.57
C GLU A 35 5.56 57.85 5.11
N ARG A 36 4.30 58.17 4.81
CA ARG A 36 3.35 57.22 4.21
C ARG A 36 3.77 56.80 2.80
N GLU A 37 4.21 57.76 1.98
CA GLU A 37 4.70 57.49 0.63
C GLU A 37 5.95 56.59 0.66
N LEU A 38 6.90 56.87 1.55
CA LEU A 38 8.08 56.05 1.76
C LEU A 38 7.71 54.62 2.16
N ARG A 39 6.78 54.46 3.12
CA ARG A 39 6.29 53.12 3.52
C ARG A 39 5.62 52.38 2.37
N ALA A 40 4.85 53.07 1.54
CA ALA A 40 4.20 52.47 0.37
C ALA A 40 5.25 52.01 -0.65
N ALA A 41 6.23 52.85 -0.97
CA ALA A 41 7.32 52.51 -1.89
C ALA A 41 8.12 51.30 -1.40
N LEU A 42 8.46 51.24 -0.11
CA LEU A 42 9.15 50.10 0.49
C LEU A 42 8.31 48.81 0.42
N ALA A 43 7.01 48.89 0.67
CA ALA A 43 6.12 47.73 0.57
C ALA A 43 6.00 47.22 -0.87
N GLU A 44 5.99 48.12 -1.86
CA GLU A 44 5.99 47.77 -3.28
C GLU A 44 7.32 47.14 -3.72
N ASP A 45 8.44 47.65 -3.25
CA ASP A 45 9.77 47.06 -3.48
C ASP A 45 9.82 45.63 -2.92
N GLU A 46 9.38 45.44 -1.67
CA GLU A 46 9.35 44.13 -1.03
C GLU A 46 8.44 43.15 -1.81
N ARG A 47 7.29 43.63 -2.31
CA ARG A 47 6.42 42.82 -3.18
C ARG A 47 7.11 42.41 -4.47
N ARG A 48 7.75 43.36 -5.17
CA ARG A 48 8.49 43.08 -6.41
C ARG A 48 9.63 42.09 -6.19
N GLN A 49 10.31 42.18 -5.04
CA GLN A 49 11.36 41.24 -4.66
C GLN A 49 10.79 39.83 -4.45
N ARG A 50 9.71 39.68 -3.68
CA ARG A 50 9.06 38.38 -3.45
C ARG A 50 8.58 37.72 -4.74
N GLU A 51 7.97 38.49 -5.65
CA GLU A 51 7.56 38.00 -6.97
C GLU A 51 8.75 37.61 -7.84
N GLY A 52 9.83 38.42 -7.85
CA GLY A 52 11.06 38.14 -8.59
C GLY A 52 11.75 36.86 -8.10
N GLU A 53 11.81 36.66 -6.79
CA GLU A 53 12.34 35.45 -6.18
C GLU A 53 11.51 34.21 -6.56
N ALA A 54 10.17 34.32 -6.53
CA ALA A 54 9.28 33.23 -6.94
C ALA A 54 9.44 32.87 -8.42
N LYS A 55 9.61 33.88 -9.31
CA LYS A 55 9.92 33.65 -10.73
C LYS A 55 11.23 32.88 -10.90
N LEU A 56 12.30 33.31 -10.22
CA LEU A 56 13.60 32.62 -10.27
C LEU A 56 13.52 31.20 -9.70
N ARG A 57 12.74 30.98 -8.64
CA ARG A 57 12.50 29.67 -8.06
C ARG A 57 11.78 28.74 -9.03
N ALA A 58 10.71 29.21 -9.67
CA ALA A 58 9.97 28.43 -10.66
C ALA A 58 10.83 28.07 -11.88
N LEU A 59 11.69 29.00 -12.34
CA LEU A 59 12.66 28.72 -13.40
C LEU A 59 13.68 27.66 -12.99
N ARG A 60 14.26 27.77 -11.79
CA ARG A 60 15.19 26.77 -11.25
C ARG A 60 14.55 25.39 -11.08
N GLN A 61 13.26 25.34 -10.78
CA GLN A 61 12.48 24.10 -10.67
C GLN A 61 12.12 23.48 -12.03
N GLY A 62 12.31 24.19 -13.15
CA GLY A 62 12.02 23.66 -14.49
C GLY A 62 10.54 23.41 -14.73
N VAL A 63 9.67 24.30 -14.24
CA VAL A 63 8.21 24.19 -14.36
C VAL A 63 7.81 24.12 -15.85
N PRO A 64 7.09 23.06 -16.29
CA PRO A 64 6.84 22.80 -17.71
C PRO A 64 5.70 23.64 -18.33
N ASP A 65 4.78 24.18 -17.52
CA ASP A 65 3.59 24.91 -17.98
C ASP A 65 3.52 26.35 -17.43
N TYR A 66 3.03 27.28 -18.25
CA TYR A 66 2.91 28.68 -17.85
C TYR A 66 1.85 28.89 -16.76
N GLY A 67 0.78 28.09 -16.72
CA GLY A 67 -0.22 28.12 -15.66
C GLY A 67 0.40 27.83 -14.30
N GLN A 68 1.20 26.76 -14.19
CA GLN A 68 1.91 26.41 -12.97
C GLN A 68 2.95 27.48 -12.58
N PHE A 69 3.66 28.05 -13.55
CA PHE A 69 4.57 29.18 -13.30
C PHE A 69 3.81 30.39 -12.72
N ARG A 70 2.67 30.74 -13.31
CA ARG A 70 1.81 31.85 -12.87
C ARG A 70 1.30 31.62 -11.45
N GLU A 71 0.87 30.42 -11.13
CA GLU A 71 0.40 30.05 -9.78
C GLU A 71 1.50 30.24 -8.73
N ILE A 72 2.73 29.79 -9.01
CA ILE A 72 3.87 29.95 -8.09
C ILE A 72 4.16 31.45 -7.83
N VAL A 73 4.12 32.28 -8.87
CA VAL A 73 4.36 33.73 -8.74
C VAL A 73 3.23 34.42 -7.97
N LEU A 74 1.97 34.06 -8.25
CA LEU A 74 0.81 34.57 -7.52
C LEU A 74 0.86 34.18 -6.04
N ALA A 75 1.34 32.98 -5.73
CA ALA A 75 1.52 32.46 -4.38
C ALA A 75 2.77 33.01 -3.65
N SER A 76 3.54 33.93 -4.24
CA SER A 76 4.80 34.46 -3.65
C SER A 76 4.61 35.19 -2.31
N HIS A 77 3.40 35.68 -2.03
CA HIS A 77 3.04 36.33 -0.78
C HIS A 77 2.70 35.35 0.36
N LEU A 78 2.59 34.05 0.07
CA LEU A 78 2.29 33.03 1.07
C LEU A 78 3.52 32.79 1.97
N LYS A 79 3.32 32.88 3.29
CA LYS A 79 4.35 32.57 4.28
C LYS A 79 4.39 31.06 4.52
N PRO A 80 5.58 30.44 4.67
CA PRO A 80 5.68 29.07 5.14
C PRO A 80 4.94 28.92 6.46
N LEU A 81 4.17 27.84 6.59
CA LEU A 81 3.37 27.59 7.79
C LEU A 81 4.27 27.54 9.02
N GLU A 82 4.09 28.49 9.95
CA GLU A 82 4.87 28.50 11.17
C GLU A 82 4.34 27.45 12.15
N LYS A 83 5.16 27.05 13.14
CA LYS A 83 4.78 26.04 14.14
C LYS A 83 3.50 26.41 14.93
N LYS A 84 3.19 27.71 14.99
CA LYS A 84 2.02 28.31 15.63
C LYS A 84 0.77 28.34 14.75
N ASP A 85 0.92 28.25 13.43
CA ASP A 85 -0.18 28.28 12.45
C ASP A 85 -0.79 26.88 12.23
N ARG A 86 -0.29 25.86 12.94
CA ARG A 86 -0.83 24.50 12.91
C ARG A 86 -2.23 24.50 13.53
N LEU A 87 -3.26 24.48 12.69
CA LEU A 87 -4.65 24.28 13.09
C LEU A 87 -4.82 22.87 13.69
N GLY A 88 -4.75 22.80 15.01
CA GLY A 88 -5.02 21.60 15.81
C GLY A 88 -3.89 21.23 16.75
N GLN A 89 -4.23 20.51 17.84
CA GLN A 89 -3.22 19.73 18.57
C GLN A 89 -2.44 18.95 17.52
N ARG A 90 -1.10 18.95 17.63
CA ARG A 90 -0.27 18.00 16.89
C ARG A 90 -0.78 16.61 17.28
N ARG A 91 -1.78 16.09 16.56
CA ARG A 91 -1.91 14.66 16.40
C ARG A 91 -0.58 14.34 15.79
N SER A 92 0.28 13.75 16.60
CA SER A 92 1.48 13.10 16.15
C SER A 92 0.97 12.08 15.16
N VAL A 93 0.80 12.50 13.89
CA VAL A 93 0.61 11.59 12.79
C VAL A 93 1.99 10.98 12.66
N LEU A 94 2.23 10.04 13.55
CA LEU A 94 3.28 9.07 13.44
C LEU A 94 2.98 8.42 12.11
N TRP A 95 3.75 8.82 11.10
CA TRP A 95 3.80 8.13 9.81
C TRP A 95 4.09 6.63 9.96
N ASN A 96 4.44 6.20 11.18
CA ASN A 96 4.56 4.83 11.61
C ASN A 96 3.70 4.58 12.87
N PRO A 97 2.56 3.87 12.77
CA PRO A 97 1.73 3.48 13.91
C PRO A 97 2.50 2.75 15.02
N CYS A 98 3.64 2.14 14.70
CA CYS A 98 4.46 1.36 15.63
C CYS A 98 5.54 2.18 16.36
N ALA A 99 5.68 3.49 16.10
CA ALA A 99 6.77 4.31 16.64
C ALA A 99 6.35 5.28 17.77
N ALA A 100 5.15 5.11 18.35
CA ALA A 100 4.76 5.92 19.50
C ALA A 100 5.70 5.61 20.70
N PRO A 101 6.38 6.60 21.31
CA PRO A 101 7.09 6.38 22.55
C PRO A 101 6.05 6.18 23.66
N ALA A 102 5.81 4.93 24.04
CA ALA A 102 5.00 4.60 25.20
C ALA A 102 5.65 5.21 26.44
N LYS A 103 4.89 6.06 27.13
CA LYS A 103 5.23 6.58 28.46
C LYS A 103 5.47 5.38 29.37
N ALA A 104 6.69 5.29 29.90
CA ALA A 104 7.19 4.18 30.69
C ALA A 104 6.21 3.75 31.80
N ALA A 105 5.50 2.65 31.55
CA ALA A 105 5.14 1.68 32.57
C ALA A 105 6.35 0.74 32.73
N PRO A 106 6.60 0.20 33.94
CA PRO A 106 7.78 -0.63 34.19
C PRO A 106 7.83 -1.76 33.18
N ALA A 107 9.05 -2.19 32.85
CA ALA A 107 9.35 -3.36 32.06
C ALA A 107 8.61 -4.58 32.63
N HIS A 108 7.35 -4.75 32.23
CA HIS A 108 6.85 -6.06 31.94
C HIS A 108 7.73 -6.48 30.78
N ALA A 109 8.53 -7.53 30.99
CA ALA A 109 8.89 -8.38 29.90
C ALA A 109 7.66 -8.44 29.00
N VAL A 110 7.78 -8.00 27.75
CA VAL A 110 6.87 -8.50 26.74
C VAL A 110 7.25 -9.97 26.66
N GLU A 111 6.76 -10.75 27.61
CA GLU A 111 6.11 -11.99 27.27
C GLU A 111 5.23 -11.59 26.10
N ILE A 112 5.75 -11.86 24.90
CA ILE A 112 4.93 -12.14 23.75
C ILE A 112 3.86 -13.06 24.35
N PRO A 113 2.60 -12.60 24.54
CA PRO A 113 1.58 -13.53 24.97
C PRO A 113 1.70 -14.69 24.01
N GLN A 114 1.69 -15.90 24.53
CA GLN A 114 1.83 -17.13 23.77
C GLN A 114 0.73 -17.16 22.70
N GLU A 115 0.95 -16.48 21.57
CA GLU A 115 -0.07 -16.13 20.57
C GLU A 115 -0.15 -17.22 19.47
N LEU A 116 0.52 -18.35 19.68
CA LEU A 116 0.32 -19.57 18.90
C LEU A 116 -0.93 -20.34 19.38
N ASP A 117 -1.62 -19.90 20.44
CA ASP A 117 -2.83 -20.56 20.94
C ASP A 117 -4.05 -20.39 20.01
N GLN A 118 -3.99 -19.47 19.03
CA GLN A 118 -5.08 -19.24 18.07
C GLN A 118 -4.56 -19.25 16.63
N LEU A 119 -5.26 -19.98 15.76
CA LEU A 119 -4.98 -19.99 14.33
C LEU A 119 -5.26 -18.60 13.72
N PRO A 120 -4.42 -18.11 12.79
CA PRO A 120 -4.58 -16.78 12.21
C PRO A 120 -5.92 -16.65 11.49
N GLY A 121 -6.66 -15.59 11.79
CA GLY A 121 -7.93 -15.28 11.14
C GLY A 121 -7.76 -14.36 9.92
N THR A 122 -6.62 -13.66 9.82
CA THR A 122 -6.34 -12.69 8.77
C THR A 122 -4.99 -12.90 8.10
N ALA A 123 -4.81 -12.39 6.88
CA ALA A 123 -3.56 -12.53 6.13
C ALA A 123 -2.38 -11.84 6.84
N ALA A 124 -2.64 -10.75 7.55
CA ALA A 124 -1.61 -10.01 8.29
C ALA A 124 -1.09 -10.79 9.50
N GLU A 125 -1.99 -11.45 10.25
CA GLU A 125 -1.63 -12.36 11.35
C GLU A 125 -0.81 -13.53 10.82
N PHE A 126 -1.26 -14.17 9.74
CA PHE A 126 -0.51 -15.24 9.09
C PHE A 126 0.90 -14.79 8.71
N HIS A 127 1.06 -13.65 8.02
CA HIS A 127 2.38 -13.16 7.62
C HIS A 127 3.27 -12.85 8.82
N ARG A 128 2.71 -12.30 9.91
CA ARG A 128 3.43 -12.05 11.15
C ARG A 128 4.00 -13.35 11.71
N ASP A 129 3.15 -14.36 11.84
CA ASP A 129 3.49 -15.63 12.50
C ASP A 129 4.44 -16.46 11.61
N TRP A 130 4.21 -16.45 10.29
CA TRP A 130 5.06 -17.09 9.29
C TRP A 130 6.50 -16.56 9.28
N ARG A 131 6.69 -15.25 9.48
CA ARG A 131 8.03 -14.62 9.49
C ARG A 131 8.68 -14.64 10.87
N ARG A 132 7.90 -14.44 11.94
CA ARG A 132 8.42 -14.27 13.30
C ARG A 132 8.54 -15.57 14.08
N CYS A 133 7.53 -16.42 14.01
CA CYS A 133 7.37 -17.58 14.88
C CYS A 133 7.90 -18.87 14.26
N LEU A 134 7.69 -19.07 12.96
CA LEU A 134 8.08 -20.30 12.27
C LEU A 134 9.50 -20.19 11.70
N LYS A 135 10.45 -20.88 12.32
CA LYS A 135 11.87 -20.85 11.92
C LYS A 135 12.31 -22.12 11.19
N SER A 136 11.74 -23.27 11.57
CA SER A 136 12.02 -24.54 10.92
C SER A 136 11.05 -24.81 9.76
N GLY A 137 11.51 -25.50 8.72
CA GLY A 137 10.65 -25.96 7.61
C GLY A 137 9.57 -26.94 8.08
N THR A 138 9.88 -27.80 9.04
CA THR A 138 8.93 -28.78 9.59
C THR A 138 7.84 -28.11 10.43
N GLU A 139 8.16 -27.06 11.19
CA GLU A 139 7.16 -26.25 11.91
C GLU A 139 6.22 -25.54 10.93
N LYS A 140 6.78 -24.97 9.85
CA LYS A 140 5.99 -24.34 8.78
C LYS A 140 5.05 -25.32 8.10
N TYR A 141 5.52 -26.55 7.85
CA TYR A 141 4.72 -27.62 7.28
C TYR A 141 3.56 -28.01 8.20
N GLN A 142 3.86 -28.27 9.47
CA GLN A 142 2.83 -28.63 10.45
C GLN A 142 1.79 -27.52 10.62
N PHE A 143 2.23 -26.26 10.68
CA PHE A 143 1.33 -25.12 10.74
C PHE A 143 0.41 -24.98 9.51
N LEU A 144 0.93 -25.25 8.31
CA LEU A 144 0.11 -25.28 7.09
C LEU A 144 -0.97 -26.36 7.14
N LEU A 145 -0.64 -27.54 7.68
CA LEU A 145 -1.61 -28.63 7.85
C LEU A 145 -2.65 -28.34 8.94
N GLU A 146 -2.22 -27.79 10.08
CA GLU A 146 -3.11 -27.40 11.18
C GLU A 146 -4.08 -26.29 10.78
N LEU A 147 -3.62 -25.32 9.98
CA LEU A 147 -4.47 -24.28 9.40
C LEU A 147 -5.46 -24.85 8.39
N GLY A 148 -5.01 -25.82 7.59
CA GLY A 148 -5.83 -26.50 6.61
C GLY A 148 -6.20 -25.63 5.40
N GLY A 149 -6.72 -26.27 4.34
CA GLY A 149 -7.03 -25.59 3.08
C GLY A 149 -8.14 -24.54 3.21
N GLU A 150 -9.22 -24.82 3.93
CA GLU A 150 -10.38 -23.92 4.01
C GLU A 150 -10.06 -22.58 4.69
N ALA A 151 -9.30 -22.60 5.79
CA ALA A 151 -8.87 -21.37 6.44
C ALA A 151 -7.90 -20.59 5.54
N LEU A 152 -6.95 -21.30 4.90
CA LEU A 152 -5.99 -20.69 3.98
C LEU A 152 -6.68 -20.01 2.80
N GLY A 153 -7.71 -20.63 2.22
CA GLY A 153 -8.52 -20.05 1.15
C GLY A 153 -9.31 -18.82 1.59
N ARG A 154 -9.80 -18.78 2.84
CA ARG A 154 -10.47 -17.60 3.42
C ARG A 154 -9.48 -16.45 3.67
N ILE A 155 -8.32 -16.76 4.23
CA ILE A 155 -7.26 -15.80 4.56
C ILE A 155 -6.70 -15.16 3.30
N PHE A 156 -6.40 -15.96 2.28
CA PHE A 156 -5.75 -15.54 1.03
C PHE A 156 -6.71 -15.39 -0.15
N GLN A 157 -8.01 -15.22 0.11
CA GLN A 157 -9.03 -15.11 -0.94
C GLN A 157 -8.69 -14.03 -1.99
N ALA A 158 -8.11 -12.91 -1.55
CA ALA A 158 -7.72 -11.80 -2.42
C ALA A 158 -6.38 -12.07 -3.13
N ASP A 159 -5.36 -12.44 -2.37
CA ASP A 159 -4.00 -12.71 -2.85
C ASP A 159 -3.22 -13.47 -1.76
N VAL A 160 -2.37 -14.41 -2.17
CA VAL A 160 -1.40 -15.10 -1.28
C VAL A 160 -0.24 -14.17 -0.92
N GLY A 161 0.04 -13.20 -1.79
CA GLY A 161 1.13 -12.25 -1.62
C GLY A 161 2.46 -12.75 -2.18
N PHE A 162 3.31 -11.79 -2.53
CA PHE A 162 4.55 -12.03 -3.27
C PHE A 162 5.51 -12.98 -2.53
N GLY A 163 5.96 -14.03 -3.22
CA GLY A 163 6.97 -14.99 -2.76
C GLY A 163 6.46 -16.04 -1.78
N LEU A 164 5.29 -15.85 -1.16
CA LEU A 164 4.78 -16.78 -0.16
C LEU A 164 4.34 -18.12 -0.77
N LEU A 165 3.76 -18.09 -1.99
CA LEU A 165 3.39 -19.31 -2.71
C LEU A 165 4.60 -20.23 -2.96
N GLY A 166 5.73 -19.67 -3.37
CA GLY A 166 6.96 -20.41 -3.60
C GLY A 166 7.47 -21.05 -2.31
N GLU A 167 7.49 -20.29 -1.21
CA GLU A 167 7.84 -20.81 0.12
C GLU A 167 6.92 -21.94 0.58
N PHE A 168 5.62 -21.88 0.29
CA PHE A 168 4.71 -22.98 0.61
C PHE A 168 5.05 -24.24 -0.17
N LEU A 169 5.30 -24.11 -1.47
CA LEU A 169 5.61 -25.24 -2.34
C LEU A 169 6.92 -25.92 -1.94
N THR A 170 7.95 -25.14 -1.59
CA THR A 170 9.24 -25.71 -1.13
C THR A 170 9.08 -26.42 0.21
N VAL A 171 8.42 -25.80 1.19
CA VAL A 171 8.16 -26.41 2.51
C VAL A 171 7.37 -27.72 2.39
N LEU A 172 6.33 -27.74 1.55
CA LEU A 172 5.55 -28.94 1.27
C LEU A 172 6.40 -30.01 0.58
N ALA A 173 7.19 -29.66 -0.42
CA ALA A 173 8.06 -30.61 -1.13
C ALA A 173 9.08 -31.28 -0.20
N GLU A 174 9.65 -30.52 0.73
CA GLU A 174 10.68 -30.99 1.67
C GLU A 174 10.11 -31.89 2.78
N ASN A 175 8.87 -31.66 3.22
CA ASN A 175 8.32 -32.27 4.45
C ASN A 175 7.06 -33.13 4.22
N VAL A 176 6.68 -33.43 2.97
CA VAL A 176 5.46 -34.22 2.69
C VAL A 176 5.54 -35.64 3.25
N HIS A 177 4.50 -36.04 3.98
CA HIS A 177 4.32 -37.41 4.48
C HIS A 177 3.16 -38.12 3.76
N PRO A 178 3.23 -39.45 3.54
CA PRO A 178 2.17 -40.20 2.84
C PRO A 178 0.80 -40.18 3.53
N GLY A 179 0.75 -39.89 4.83
CA GLY A 179 -0.50 -39.77 5.61
C GLY A 179 -1.25 -38.46 5.39
N ASP A 180 -0.55 -37.39 4.99
CA ASP A 180 -1.11 -36.04 4.91
C ASP A 180 -1.55 -35.67 3.48
N ARG A 181 -1.53 -36.63 2.55
CA ARG A 181 -1.79 -36.40 1.11
C ARG A 181 -3.08 -35.61 0.88
N ALA A 182 -4.18 -36.04 1.48
CA ALA A 182 -5.48 -35.38 1.33
C ALA A 182 -5.45 -33.93 1.84
N ALA A 183 -4.79 -33.68 2.98
CA ALA A 183 -4.66 -32.34 3.55
C ALA A 183 -3.79 -31.43 2.67
N VAL A 184 -2.67 -31.95 2.15
CA VAL A 184 -1.80 -31.23 1.21
C VAL A 184 -2.54 -30.89 -0.09
N LEU A 185 -3.33 -31.81 -0.64
CA LEU A 185 -4.15 -31.56 -1.82
C LEU A 185 -5.20 -30.48 -1.56
N GLN A 186 -5.85 -30.50 -0.40
CA GLN A 186 -6.82 -29.48 -0.02
C GLN A 186 -6.17 -28.09 0.11
N VAL A 187 -4.97 -28.02 0.67
CA VAL A 187 -4.16 -26.79 0.75
C VAL A 187 -3.83 -26.27 -0.65
N LEU A 188 -3.31 -27.13 -1.53
CA LEU A 188 -2.97 -26.76 -2.91
C LEU A 188 -4.20 -26.31 -3.70
N GLN A 189 -5.34 -26.97 -3.54
CA GLN A 189 -6.59 -26.59 -4.19
C GLN A 189 -7.08 -25.22 -3.69
N SER A 190 -6.96 -24.95 -2.39
CA SER A 190 -7.36 -23.68 -1.80
C SER A 190 -6.46 -22.53 -2.26
N LEU A 191 -5.16 -22.78 -2.45
CA LEU A 191 -4.23 -21.82 -3.03
C LEU A 191 -4.51 -21.56 -4.53
N ALA A 192 -4.83 -22.61 -5.29
CA ALA A 192 -5.21 -22.50 -6.69
C ALA A 192 -6.49 -21.68 -6.90
N GLY A 193 -7.40 -21.69 -5.93
CA GLY A 193 -8.65 -20.92 -5.95
C GLY A 193 -8.52 -19.41 -5.69
N THR A 194 -7.31 -18.89 -5.43
CA THR A 194 -7.11 -17.47 -5.12
C THR A 194 -7.19 -16.58 -6.37
N LYS A 195 -7.72 -15.35 -6.24
CA LYS A 195 -7.99 -14.45 -7.40
C LYS A 195 -6.74 -14.12 -8.22
N ARG A 196 -5.58 -14.05 -7.58
CA ARG A 196 -4.29 -13.71 -8.20
C ARG A 196 -3.38 -14.92 -8.36
N PHE A 197 -3.91 -16.14 -8.33
CA PHE A 197 -3.11 -17.35 -8.42
C PHE A 197 -2.19 -17.37 -9.66
N GLY A 198 -2.73 -17.06 -10.85
CA GLY A 198 -1.94 -17.06 -12.09
C GLY A 198 -0.75 -16.09 -12.07
N LEU A 199 -0.88 -14.93 -11.41
CA LEU A 199 0.23 -13.99 -11.21
C LEU A 199 1.29 -14.61 -10.28
N ASN A 200 0.85 -15.21 -9.17
CA ASN A 200 1.75 -15.84 -8.21
C ASN A 200 2.54 -17.00 -8.87
N VAL A 201 1.90 -17.81 -9.72
CA VAL A 201 2.59 -18.88 -10.48
C VAL A 201 3.59 -18.30 -11.50
N ALA A 202 3.24 -17.22 -12.19
CA ALA A 202 4.13 -16.58 -13.15
C ALA A 202 5.40 -15.99 -12.49
N LEU A 203 5.30 -15.62 -11.20
CA LEU A 203 6.40 -15.05 -10.41
C LEU A 203 7.27 -16.12 -9.71
N LEU A 204 6.92 -17.40 -9.80
CA LEU A 204 7.74 -18.48 -9.27
C LEU A 204 9.09 -18.56 -10.00
N SER A 205 10.16 -18.65 -9.24
CA SER A 205 11.50 -18.92 -9.74
C SER A 205 11.62 -20.36 -10.27
N GLN A 206 12.68 -20.62 -11.05
CA GLN A 206 12.93 -21.95 -11.60
C GLN A 206 13.12 -23.01 -10.51
N ALA A 207 13.82 -22.67 -9.43
CA ALA A 207 14.04 -23.57 -8.30
C ALA A 207 12.71 -23.93 -7.59
N GLU A 208 11.83 -22.95 -7.37
CA GLU A 208 10.52 -23.20 -6.75
C GLU A 208 9.61 -24.03 -7.65
N LYS A 209 9.68 -23.84 -8.97
CA LYS A 209 8.99 -24.69 -9.94
C LYS A 209 9.48 -26.12 -9.84
N GLU A 210 10.78 -26.36 -9.81
CA GLU A 210 11.36 -27.71 -9.64
C GLU A 210 10.90 -28.37 -8.34
N SER A 211 10.89 -27.63 -7.22
CA SER A 211 10.33 -28.12 -5.95
C SER A 211 8.86 -28.49 -6.07
N SER A 212 8.06 -27.71 -6.81
CA SER A 212 6.66 -28.07 -7.07
C SER A 212 6.52 -29.35 -7.91
N GLN A 213 7.38 -29.56 -8.91
CA GLN A 213 7.40 -30.81 -9.69
C GLN A 213 7.76 -32.01 -8.81
N ASP A 214 8.73 -31.84 -7.92
CA ASP A 214 9.13 -32.88 -6.98
C ASP A 214 8.00 -33.22 -5.99
N LEU A 215 7.28 -32.21 -5.49
CA LEU A 215 6.09 -32.41 -4.65
C LEU A 215 5.02 -33.24 -5.37
N PHE A 216 4.66 -32.86 -6.61
CA PHE A 216 3.65 -33.62 -7.36
C PHE A 216 4.13 -35.03 -7.70
N ARG A 217 5.42 -35.23 -7.98
CA ARG A 217 6.00 -36.58 -8.16
C ARG A 217 5.85 -37.42 -6.89
N LYS A 218 6.15 -36.86 -5.72
CA LYS A 218 5.96 -37.53 -4.41
C LYS A 218 4.49 -37.87 -4.13
N LEU A 219 3.56 -36.98 -4.50
CA LEU A 219 2.11 -37.20 -4.37
C LEU A 219 1.56 -38.26 -5.35
N GLN A 220 2.27 -38.53 -6.45
CA GLN A 220 1.93 -39.56 -7.43
C GLN A 220 2.57 -40.93 -7.15
N SER A 221 3.70 -40.97 -6.45
CA SER A 221 4.56 -42.17 -6.32
C SER A 221 3.98 -43.28 -5.41
N ARG A 222 2.67 -43.48 -5.38
CA ARG A 222 1.99 -44.45 -4.51
C ARG A 222 1.58 -45.77 -5.18
N ASP A 223 2.01 -46.03 -6.41
CA ASP A 223 1.90 -47.38 -7.00
C ASP A 223 2.93 -48.39 -6.45
N CYS A 224 3.78 -48.02 -5.48
CA CYS A 224 4.92 -48.85 -5.04
C CYS A 224 4.98 -49.10 -3.53
N GLN A 225 3.88 -49.45 -2.87
CA GLN A 225 3.97 -50.10 -1.54
C GLN A 225 2.87 -51.15 -1.32
N ALA A 226 2.71 -52.02 -2.31
CA ALA A 226 2.03 -53.31 -2.18
C ALA A 226 2.93 -54.45 -2.73
N ALA A 227 4.21 -54.46 -2.37
CA ALA A 227 5.09 -55.60 -2.65
C ALA A 227 6.25 -55.60 -1.64
N GLY A 228 6.05 -56.25 -0.51
CA GLY A 228 7.07 -56.31 0.55
C GLY A 228 6.75 -57.21 1.74
N GLN A 229 5.92 -58.25 1.58
CA GLN A 229 5.92 -59.40 2.49
C GLN A 229 5.88 -60.69 1.65
N PRO A 230 6.94 -61.51 1.65
CA PRO A 230 6.86 -62.88 1.19
C PRO A 230 6.32 -63.72 2.35
N GLY A 231 5.06 -64.13 2.27
CA GLY A 231 4.46 -64.96 3.32
C GLY A 231 3.04 -65.42 3.04
N CYS A 232 2.93 -66.59 2.41
CA CYS A 232 1.84 -67.56 2.50
C CYS A 232 0.56 -67.33 1.66
N LEU A 233 0.38 -68.23 0.70
CA LEU A 233 -0.88 -68.59 0.03
C LEU A 233 -1.93 -69.10 1.02
N ALA A 234 -3.15 -68.56 0.97
CA ALA A 234 -4.40 -69.33 1.01
C ALA A 234 -5.64 -68.44 0.74
N SER A 235 -6.40 -68.84 -0.30
CA SER A 235 -7.80 -68.58 -0.63
C SER A 235 -8.62 -67.59 0.19
N CYS A 236 -9.30 -66.65 -0.49
CA CYS A 236 -10.74 -66.72 -0.76
C CYS A 236 -11.21 -65.51 -1.60
N GLU A 237 -12.14 -65.79 -2.53
CA GLU A 237 -12.82 -64.79 -3.35
C GLU A 237 -13.81 -63.98 -2.49
N ALA A 238 -13.74 -62.65 -2.56
CA ALA A 238 -14.88 -61.75 -2.34
C ALA A 238 -14.51 -60.30 -2.74
N GLY A 239 -15.19 -59.79 -3.76
CA GLY A 239 -15.50 -58.37 -3.97
C GLY A 239 -14.38 -57.34 -3.78
N ARG A 240 -13.57 -57.10 -4.82
CA ARG A 240 -12.87 -55.82 -4.97
C ARG A 240 -13.89 -54.76 -5.44
N GLU A 241 -14.55 -54.10 -4.50
CA GLU A 241 -15.03 -52.75 -4.76
C GLU A 241 -13.80 -51.85 -4.83
N ALA A 242 -13.45 -51.42 -6.04
CA ALA A 242 -12.43 -50.40 -6.24
C ALA A 242 -12.89 -49.13 -5.51
N HIS A 243 -12.06 -48.67 -4.57
CA HIS A 243 -12.26 -47.47 -3.76
C HIS A 243 -12.52 -46.24 -4.66
N PRO A 244 -13.73 -45.64 -4.66
CA PRO A 244 -14.04 -44.47 -5.49
C PRO A 244 -13.19 -43.23 -5.16
N VAL A 245 -12.75 -43.12 -3.89
CA VAL A 245 -12.04 -41.95 -3.35
C VAL A 245 -10.62 -41.84 -3.92
N GLU A 246 -9.95 -42.96 -4.21
CA GLU A 246 -8.56 -42.95 -4.67
C GLU A 246 -8.43 -42.39 -6.11
N THR A 247 -9.42 -42.68 -6.96
CA THR A 247 -9.47 -42.14 -8.33
C THR A 247 -9.75 -40.64 -8.36
N GLU A 248 -10.47 -40.11 -7.36
CA GLU A 248 -10.75 -38.67 -7.27
C GLU A 248 -9.51 -37.87 -6.84
N GLU A 249 -8.73 -38.39 -5.89
CA GLU A 249 -7.44 -37.80 -5.51
C GLU A 249 -6.45 -37.75 -6.69
N GLU A 250 -6.41 -38.78 -7.53
CA GLU A 250 -5.53 -38.78 -8.71
C GLU A 250 -5.97 -37.76 -9.76
N ARG A 251 -7.28 -37.63 -9.99
CA ARG A 251 -7.83 -36.61 -10.90
C ARG A 251 -7.50 -35.20 -10.42
N THR A 252 -7.66 -34.95 -9.12
CA THR A 252 -7.32 -33.65 -8.52
C THR A 252 -5.83 -33.35 -8.61
N VAL A 253 -4.95 -34.34 -8.41
CA VAL A 253 -3.49 -34.18 -8.63
C VAL A 253 -3.19 -33.74 -10.07
N VAL A 254 -3.79 -34.39 -11.07
CA VAL A 254 -3.56 -34.06 -12.49
C VAL A 254 -4.09 -32.66 -12.83
N GLU A 255 -5.22 -32.25 -12.27
CA GLU A 255 -5.77 -30.91 -12.46
C GLU A 255 -4.85 -29.85 -11.82
N LEU A 256 -4.39 -30.08 -10.60
CA LEU A 256 -3.48 -29.17 -9.92
C LEU A 256 -2.14 -29.02 -10.64
N MET A 257 -1.58 -30.11 -11.18
CA MET A 257 -0.35 -30.01 -11.99
C MET A 257 -0.50 -29.06 -13.18
N LYS A 258 -1.66 -29.05 -13.84
CA LYS A 258 -1.94 -28.12 -14.94
C LYS A 258 -1.99 -26.68 -14.43
N CYS A 259 -2.66 -26.44 -13.30
CA CYS A 259 -2.80 -25.12 -12.69
C CYS A 259 -1.44 -24.53 -12.28
N TYR A 260 -0.56 -25.36 -11.69
CA TYR A 260 0.77 -24.95 -11.26
C TYR A 260 1.81 -24.93 -12.41
N GLN A 261 1.40 -25.20 -13.66
CA GLN A 261 2.27 -25.25 -14.84
C GLN A 261 3.45 -26.21 -14.66
N VAL A 262 3.16 -27.40 -14.09
CA VAL A 262 4.13 -28.46 -13.81
C VAL A 262 4.14 -29.55 -14.91
N SER A 263 3.48 -29.31 -16.06
CA SER A 263 3.50 -30.21 -17.22
C SER A 263 4.73 -30.01 -18.11
#